data_AF-A0A2L2YQP7-F1
#
_entry.id   AF-A0A2L2YQP7-F1
#
_cell.length_a   1.000
_cell.length_b   1.000
_cell.length_c   1.000
_cell.angle_alpha   90.00
_cell.angle_beta   90.00
_cell.angle_gamma   90.00
#
_symmetry.space_group_name_H-M   'P 1'
#
loop_
_entity.id
_entity.type
_entity.pdbx_description
1 polymer ?
#
loop_
_entity_poly.entity_id
_entity_poly.type
_entity_poly.pdbx_seq_one_letter_code
_entity_poly.pdbx_strand_id
1 'polypeptide(L)'
;YCNDPDAAVQIVKNLPELNRLVFSYLIRFLQVFAAEENCAITKMDSKNLAMVMAPNCLRCTSEDPSVIFENTRKEMAFIQTLIQHLNTSYMEGIM
;
A
#
# COMPACT_ATOMS: atom_id res chain seq x y z
N TYR A 1 -5.81 -3.06 -13.37
CA TYR A 1 -6.17 -1.93 -12.49
C TYR A 1 -5.20 -1.71 -11.31
N CYS A 2 -4.29 -2.64 -10.96
CA CYS A 2 -3.36 -2.44 -9.83
C CYS A 2 -2.19 -1.48 -10.09
N ASN A 3 -1.87 -1.18 -11.36
CA ASN A 3 -0.80 -0.25 -11.74
C ASN A 3 -1.37 1.11 -12.22
N ASP A 4 -2.66 1.35 -11.99
CA ASP A 4 -3.33 2.61 -12.30
C ASP A 4 -3.42 3.42 -11.01
N PRO A 5 -2.57 4.46 -10.83
CA PRO A 5 -2.55 5.23 -9.60
C PRO A 5 -3.87 5.91 -9.30
N ASP A 6 -4.57 6.42 -10.32
CA ASP A 6 -5.84 7.10 -10.13
C ASP A 6 -6.90 6.12 -9.64
N ALA A 7 -7.02 4.96 -10.29
CA ALA A 7 -7.95 3.91 -9.84
C ALA A 7 -7.63 3.45 -8.41
N ALA A 8 -6.34 3.28 -8.08
CA ALA A 8 -5.92 2.85 -6.75
C ALA A 8 -6.28 3.88 -5.66
N VAL A 9 -6.05 5.16 -5.93
CA VAL A 9 -6.40 6.26 -5.03
C VAL A 9 -7.92 6.37 -4.85
N GLN A 10 -8.70 6.18 -5.92
CA GLN A 10 -10.17 6.18 -5.82
C GLN A 10 -10.70 5.05 -4.93
N ILE A 11 -10.08 3.86 -4.98
CA ILE A 11 -10.43 2.76 -4.07
C ILE A 11 -10.25 3.19 -2.61
N VAL A 12 -9.14 3.84 -2.28
CA VAL A 12 -8.88 4.34 -0.91
C VAL A 12 -9.88 5.42 -0.50
N LYS A 13 -10.24 6.33 -1.41
CA LYS A 13 -11.24 7.38 -1.15
C LYS A 13 -12.62 6.83 -0.82
N ASN A 14 -12.98 5.70 -1.42
CA ASN A 14 -14.26 5.01 -1.23
C ASN A 14 -14.33 4.18 0.07
N LEU A 15 -13.24 4.04 0.81
CA LEU A 15 -13.26 3.37 2.12
C LEU A 15 -14.09 4.18 3.14
N PRO A 16 -14.72 3.51 4.12
CA PRO A 16 -15.30 4.18 5.28
C PRO A 16 -14.27 5.09 5.95
N GLU A 17 -14.72 6.21 6.51
CA GLU A 17 -13.84 7.27 7.00
C GLU A 17 -12.73 6.76 7.94
N LEU A 18 -13.09 5.96 8.94
CA LEU A 18 -12.12 5.40 9.89
C LEU A 18 -11.07 4.52 9.20
N ASN A 19 -11.51 3.59 8.35
CA ASN A 19 -10.61 2.71 7.58
C ASN A 19 -9.70 3.53 6.66
N ARG A 20 -10.24 4.56 6.00
CA ARG A 20 -9.47 5.45 5.14
C ARG A 20 -8.38 6.19 5.92
N LEU A 21 -8.71 6.69 7.11
CA LEU A 21 -7.74 7.39 7.96
C LEU A 21 -6.63 6.45 8.44
N VAL A 22 -6.99 5.30 9.03
CA VAL A 22 -6.01 4.31 9.50
C VAL A 22 -5.13 3.83 8.36
N PHE A 23 -5.73 3.52 7.21
CA PHE A 23 -5.00 3.03 6.05
C PHE A 23 -4.07 4.11 5.46
N SER A 24 -4.51 5.36 5.38
CA SER A 24 -3.67 6.45 4.87
C SER A 24 -2.53 6.80 5.82
N TYR A 25 -2.74 6.66 7.14
CA TYR A 25 -1.67 6.77 8.13
C TYR A 25 -0.64 5.65 7.95
N LEU A 26 -1.09 4.41 7.75
CA LEU A 26 -0.21 3.29 7.45
C LEU A 26 0.60 3.54 6.17
N ILE A 27 -0.03 3.97 5.07
CA ILE A 27 0.68 4.27 3.82
C ILE A 27 1.70 5.41 4.04
N ARG A 28 1.37 6.45 4.81
CA ARG A 28 2.33 7.50 5.14
C ARG A 28 3.55 6.98 5.89
N PHE A 29 3.32 6.11 6.88
CA PHE A 29 4.42 5.46 7.59
C PHE A 29 5.31 4.69 6.60
N LEU A 30 4.72 3.90 5.69
CA LEU A 30 5.49 3.19 4.67
C LEU A 30 6.24 4.12 3.71
N GLN A 31 5.68 5.29 3.37
CA GLN A 31 6.36 6.30 2.55
C GLN A 31 7.62 6.83 3.22
N VAL A 32 7.59 7.06 4.54
CA VAL A 32 8.78 7.47 5.31
C VAL A 32 9.84 6.36 5.26
N PHE A 33 9.46 5.10 5.46
CA PHE A 33 10.42 3.98 5.40
C PHE A 33 10.98 3.75 3.98
N ALA A 34 10.19 4.02 2.96
CA ALA A 34 10.59 3.90 1.56
C ALA A 34 11.46 5.08 1.08
N ALA A 35 11.61 6.16 1.87
CA ALA A 35 12.46 7.29 1.52
C ALA A 35 13.92 6.84 1.35
N GLU A 36 14.63 7.44 0.39
CA GLU A 36 15.99 7.00 0.00
C GLU A 36 16.96 6.93 1.17
N GLU A 37 16.90 7.91 2.08
CA GLU A 37 17.71 7.98 3.30
C GLU A 37 17.51 6.76 4.22
N ASN A 38 16.26 6.33 4.39
CA ASN A 38 15.91 5.19 5.23
C ASN A 38 16.17 3.87 4.51
N CYS A 39 15.88 3.81 3.21
CA CYS A 39 16.18 2.65 2.36
C CYS A 39 17.69 2.40 2.26
N ALA A 40 18.53 3.43 2.28
CA ALA A 40 19.99 3.29 2.28
C ALA A 40 20.50 2.45 3.46
N ILE A 41 19.85 2.57 4.63
CA ILE A 41 20.20 1.87 5.87
C ILE A 41 19.43 0.55 5.98
N THR A 42 18.11 0.59 5.88
CA THR A 42 17.22 -0.58 6.10
C THR A 42 17.23 -1.59 4.95
N LYS A 43 17.62 -1.16 3.75
CA LYS A 43 17.52 -1.92 2.49
C LYS A 43 16.08 -2.27 2.09
N MET A 44 15.10 -1.58 2.67
CA MET A 44 13.67 -1.79 2.40
C MET A 44 13.16 -0.72 1.44
N ASP A 45 13.11 -1.05 0.15
CA ASP A 45 12.48 -0.18 -0.84
C ASP A 45 10.94 -0.33 -0.83
N SER A 46 10.25 0.51 -1.60
CA SER A 46 8.78 0.46 -1.74
C SER A 46 8.25 -0.91 -2.15
N LYS A 47 9.01 -1.69 -2.93
CA LYS A 47 8.62 -3.01 -3.42
C LYS A 47 8.74 -4.06 -2.31
N ASN A 48 9.83 -4.03 -1.53
CA ASN A 48 10.06 -4.90 -0.38
C ASN A 48 9.02 -4.65 0.71
N LEU A 49 8.72 -3.37 0.99
CA LEU A 49 7.67 -2.99 1.93
C LEU A 49 6.30 -3.46 1.46
N ALA A 50 5.96 -3.28 0.17
CA ALA A 50 4.70 -3.74 -0.38
C ALA A 50 4.52 -5.26 -0.32
N MET A 51 5.59 -6.03 -0.56
CA MET A 51 5.57 -7.49 -0.45
C MET A 51 5.19 -7.97 0.94
N VAL A 52 5.72 -7.32 1.99
CA VAL A 52 5.44 -7.69 3.38
C VAL A 52 4.07 -7.18 3.83
N MET A 53 3.65 -6.00 3.36
CA MET A 53 2.42 -5.34 3.83
C MET A 53 1.16 -5.77 3.09
N ALA A 54 1.25 -6.16 1.81
CA ALA A 54 0.12 -6.62 1.01
C ALA A 54 -0.77 -7.68 1.71
N PRO A 55 -0.24 -8.80 2.24
CA PRO A 55 -1.08 -9.82 2.88
C PRO A 55 -1.70 -9.36 4.20
N ASN A 56 -1.18 -8.29 4.82
CA ASN A 56 -1.73 -7.71 6.04
C ASN A 56 -2.86 -6.71 5.74
N CYS A 57 -2.82 -6.09 4.57
CA CYS A 57 -3.79 -5.06 4.15
C CYS A 57 -4.93 -5.62 3.31
N LEU A 58 -4.66 -6.66 2.54
CA LEU A 58 -5.56 -7.24 1.56
C LEU A 58 -5.70 -8.74 1.82
N ARG A 59 -6.94 -9.24 1.77
CA ARG A 59 -7.23 -10.65 1.97
C ARG A 59 -7.91 -11.19 0.72
N CYS A 60 -7.21 -12.07 0.01
CA CYS A 60 -7.81 -12.89 -1.03
C CYS A 60 -8.80 -13.89 -0.40
N THR A 61 -10.04 -13.93 -0.90
CA THR A 61 -11.10 -14.85 -0.42
C THR A 61 -11.21 -16.12 -1.27
N SER A 62 -10.33 -16.29 -2.26
CA SER A 62 -10.30 -17.46 -3.12
C SER A 62 -9.53 -18.61 -2.46
N GLU A 63 -10.00 -19.84 -2.66
CA GLU A 63 -9.29 -21.07 -2.25
C GLU A 63 -8.48 -21.70 -3.39
N ASP A 64 -8.69 -21.26 -4.64
CA ASP A 64 -7.93 -21.72 -5.80
C ASP A 64 -6.49 -21.18 -5.77
N PRO A 65 -5.46 -22.06 -5.72
CA PRO A 65 -4.05 -21.65 -5.69
C PRO A 65 -3.62 -20.77 -6.86
N SER A 66 -4.20 -20.97 -8.05
CA SER A 66 -3.87 -20.18 -9.24
C SER A 66 -4.36 -18.74 -9.09
N VAL A 67 -5.57 -18.58 -8.57
CA VAL A 67 -6.18 -17.26 -8.30
C VAL A 67 -5.46 -16.56 -7.14
N ILE A 68 -5.10 -17.30 -6.09
CA ILE A 68 -4.33 -16.77 -4.97
C ILE A 68 -2.99 -16.22 -5.48
N PHE A 69 -2.26 -16.99 -6.28
CA PHE A 69 -0.97 -16.56 -6.82
C PHE A 69 -1.09 -15.29 -7.68
N GLU A 70 -2.09 -15.21 -8.54
CA GLU A 70 -2.32 -14.04 -9.37
C GLU A 70 -2.71 -12.81 -8.53
N ASN A 71 -3.56 -12.99 -7.52
CA ASN A 71 -3.99 -11.92 -6.63
C ASN A 71 -2.86 -11.41 -5.76
N THR A 72 -2.00 -12.27 -5.21
CA THR A 72 -0.81 -11.85 -4.45
C THR A 72 0.02 -10.85 -5.24
N ARG A 73 0.23 -11.10 -6.55
CA ARG A 73 0.96 -10.16 -7.41
C ARG A 73 0.25 -8.82 -7.57
N LYS A 74 -1.07 -8.83 -7.75
CA LYS A 74 -1.90 -7.62 -7.89
C LYS A 74 -1.97 -6.81 -6.59
N GLU A 75 -2.07 -7.50 -5.45
CA GLU A 75 -2.11 -6.91 -4.11
C GLU A 75 -0.79 -6.19 -3.77
N MET A 76 0.35 -6.84 -4.04
CA MET A 76 1.67 -6.20 -3.90
C MET A 76 1.81 -4.96 -4.78
N ALA A 77 1.42 -5.05 -6.06
CA ALA A 77 1.48 -3.92 -6.98
C ALA A 77 0.61 -2.75 -6.50
N PHE A 78 -0.60 -3.05 -6.02
CA PHE A 78 -1.51 -2.03 -5.49
C PHE A 78 -0.91 -1.28 -4.28
N ILE A 79 -0.35 -1.99 -3.30
CA ILE A 79 0.29 -1.35 -2.14
C ILE A 79 1.50 -0.52 -2.57
N GLN A 80 2.32 -1.03 -3.49
CA GLN A 80 3.46 -0.27 -4.02
C GLN A 80 3.00 1.03 -4.70
N THR A 81 1.97 0.96 -5.55
CA THR A 81 1.38 2.14 -6.20
C THR A 81 0.87 3.15 -5.19
N LEU A 82 0.23 2.71 -4.10
CA LEU A 82 -0.23 3.62 -3.05
C LEU A 82 0.94 4.28 -2.30
N ILE A 83 2.00 3.54 -1.99
CA ILE A 83 3.21 4.13 -1.38
C ILE A 83 3.77 5.23 -2.30
N GLN A 84 3.78 5.02 -3.62
CA GLN A 84 4.37 5.97 -4.56
C GLN A 84 3.47 7.18 -4.88
N HIS A 85 2.15 7.02 -4.87
CA HIS A 85 1.23 8.01 -5.46
C HIS A 85 0.12 8.52 -4.54
N LEU A 86 -0.14 7.88 -3.40
CA LEU A 86 -1.17 8.37 -2.48
C LEU A 86 -0.68 9.66 -1.82
N ASN A 87 -1.41 10.76 -2.01
CA ASN A 87 -1.19 11.97 -1.22
C ASN A 87 -1.62 11.72 0.22
N THR A 88 -0.67 11.78 1.15
CA THR A 88 -0.89 11.61 2.59
C THR A 88 -0.57 12.87 3.40
N SER A 89 -0.37 14.03 2.75
CA SER A 89 0.04 15.28 3.42
C SER A 89 -0.95 15.74 4.48
N TYR A 90 -2.23 15.42 4.33
CA TYR A 90 -3.26 15.72 5.32
C TYR A 90 -3.08 14.95 6.66
N MET A 91 -2.16 13.99 6.72
CA MET A 91 -1.80 13.24 7.93
C MET A 91 -0.58 13.80 8.67
N GLU A 92 0.07 14.87 8.18
CA GLU A 92 1.30 15.43 8.76
C GLU A 92 1.18 15.88 10.22
N GLY A 93 -0.02 16.22 10.69
CA GLY A 93 -0.26 16.63 12.08
C GLY A 93 -0.62 15.50 13.06
N ILE A 94 -0.61 14.24 12.63
CA ILE A 94 -1.00 13.07 13.45
C ILE A 94 0.22 12.24 13.91
N MET A 95 1.42 12.52 13.38
CA MET A 95 2.67 11.81 13.67
C MET A 95 3.53 12.61 14.65
#